data_AF-A0A8C1A9G9-F1
#
_entry.id   AF-A0A8C1A9G9-F1
#
_cell.length_a   1.000
_cell.length_b   1.000
_cell.length_c   1.000
_cell.angle_alpha   90.00
_cell.angle_beta   90.00
_cell.angle_gamma   90.00
#
_symmetry.space_group_name_H-M   'P 1'
#
loop_
_entity.id
_entity.type
_entity.pdbx_description
1 polymer ?
#
loop_
_entity_poly.entity_id
_entity_poly.type
_entity_poly.pdbx_seq_one_letter_code
_entity_poly.pdbx_strand_id
1 'polypeptide(L)'
;MDALALEAKGAKSESAGASAPPKPRPKPPQKAKRIVYFEVEILDIKTREKLLLLDKVEPTSTILDIKSLFHKSNAQWYPARQSLCLDPKGKPLRDEDILQELPVGTTATFYFRDLGAQIAWGTVFLIECIGPLVIYLLFYFRLPLIYAPKYEFTASRHLVVHIACVCHSFHYGKRILETLFVHRFSHGTMPFRNIFKNCSYYWCSAAWMAYYINHPLYTPPYYGESQVKAALGIFLFCQLGSFSIHMALRNLKLSGCKTKKIPYPTKNPFTWIFALVSCPNYTYELGSWLGFTLMTQYDGLGQRKASQLPEGVQTVSHTANNVYIILRHCKSYLTKTEGQNTGE
;
A
#
# COMPACT_ATOMS: atom_id res chain seq x y z
N MET A 1 65.01 -44.22 -79.22
CA MET A 1 64.11 -43.13 -79.64
C MET A 1 62.72 -43.75 -79.62
N ASP A 2 61.92 -43.75 -78.56
CA ASP A 2 61.80 -42.93 -77.33
C ASP A 2 61.13 -43.82 -76.25
N ALA A 3 61.69 -44.01 -75.05
CA ALA A 3 61.72 -43.12 -73.88
C ALA A 3 60.43 -43.16 -73.01
N LEU A 4 60.58 -43.82 -71.82
CA LEU A 4 60.01 -43.50 -70.50
C LEU A 4 58.49 -43.74 -70.25
N ALA A 5 57.99 -44.71 -69.47
CA ALA A 5 58.32 -45.27 -68.14
C ALA A 5 58.09 -44.31 -66.94
N LEU A 6 57.05 -44.59 -66.13
CA LEU A 6 56.98 -44.63 -64.63
C LEU A 6 55.50 -44.56 -64.20
N GLU A 7 54.82 -45.69 -63.95
CA GLU A 7 54.65 -46.38 -62.65
C GLU A 7 54.12 -45.54 -61.48
N ALA A 8 52.94 -45.93 -60.97
CA ALA A 8 52.52 -46.03 -59.56
C ALA A 8 50.99 -46.08 -59.49
N LYS A 9 50.27 -46.81 -58.62
CA LYS A 9 50.52 -47.88 -57.66
C LYS A 9 49.15 -48.21 -57.02
N GLY A 10 48.84 -49.48 -56.78
CA GLY A 10 47.84 -49.95 -55.78
C GLY A 10 46.37 -49.96 -56.23
N ALA A 11 45.76 -51.09 -56.64
CA ALA A 11 45.41 -52.30 -55.88
C ALA A 11 44.22 -52.13 -54.90
N LYS A 12 43.09 -52.73 -55.30
CA LYS A 12 41.86 -53.15 -54.60
C LYS A 12 41.74 -52.80 -53.10
N SER A 13 40.66 -52.08 -52.76
CA SER A 13 40.01 -52.21 -51.44
C SER A 13 38.72 -53.03 -51.57
N GLU A 14 38.66 -54.15 -50.85
CA GLU A 14 37.40 -54.72 -50.37
C GLU A 14 37.01 -53.96 -49.10
N SER A 15 35.75 -53.55 -48.96
CA SER A 15 35.22 -53.06 -47.69
C SER A 15 33.93 -53.78 -47.35
N ALA A 16 33.97 -54.41 -46.18
CA ALA A 16 32.96 -55.22 -45.55
C ALA A 16 31.92 -54.37 -44.78
N GLY A 17 30.74 -54.98 -44.57
CA GLY A 17 29.74 -54.72 -43.53
C GLY A 17 29.70 -53.35 -42.85
N ALA A 18 28.64 -52.59 -43.12
CA ALA A 18 28.29 -51.38 -42.38
C ALA A 18 28.01 -51.68 -40.89
N SER A 19 28.86 -51.17 -40.00
CA SER A 19 28.67 -51.20 -38.54
C SER A 19 27.77 -50.07 -38.07
N ALA A 20 26.79 -50.39 -37.21
CA ALA A 20 25.89 -49.45 -36.55
C ALA A 20 26.61 -48.36 -35.71
N PRO A 21 26.01 -47.18 -35.52
CA PRO A 21 26.62 -46.08 -34.76
C PRO A 21 26.73 -46.40 -33.26
N PRO A 22 27.76 -45.87 -32.56
CA PRO A 22 27.99 -46.17 -31.16
C PRO A 22 26.90 -45.57 -30.27
N LYS A 23 26.35 -46.39 -29.36
CA LYS A 23 25.39 -45.95 -28.34
C LYS A 23 26.01 -44.84 -27.47
N PRO A 24 25.27 -43.77 -27.13
CA PRO A 24 25.77 -42.73 -26.23
C PRO A 24 26.05 -43.32 -24.84
N ARG A 25 27.23 -43.00 -24.27
CA ARG A 25 27.57 -43.38 -22.89
C ARG A 25 26.51 -42.86 -21.92
N PRO A 26 26.14 -43.63 -20.88
CA PRO A 26 25.31 -43.12 -19.80
C PRO A 26 25.99 -41.88 -19.20
N LYS A 27 25.25 -40.77 -19.10
CA LYS A 27 25.70 -39.62 -18.30
C LYS A 27 25.97 -40.12 -16.87
N PRO A 28 27.08 -39.72 -16.23
CA PRO A 28 27.31 -40.11 -14.84
C PRO A 28 26.11 -39.68 -14.00
N PRO A 29 25.66 -40.51 -13.03
CA PRO A 29 24.54 -40.12 -12.17
C PRO A 29 24.88 -38.79 -11.53
N GLN A 30 24.03 -37.77 -11.73
CA GLN A 30 24.12 -36.54 -10.97
C GLN A 30 24.12 -36.95 -9.51
N LYS A 31 25.24 -36.72 -8.81
CA LYS A 31 25.32 -36.94 -7.37
C LYS A 31 24.15 -36.19 -6.75
N ALA A 32 23.25 -36.93 -6.08
CA ALA A 32 22.17 -36.33 -5.31
C ALA A 32 22.81 -35.29 -4.39
N LYS A 33 22.47 -34.01 -4.57
CA LYS A 33 22.91 -32.97 -3.64
C LYS A 33 22.45 -33.41 -2.27
N ARG A 34 23.39 -33.62 -1.34
CA ARG A 34 23.09 -34.01 0.04
C ARG A 34 22.47 -32.78 0.71
N ILE A 35 21.15 -32.67 0.64
CA ILE A 35 20.42 -31.55 1.26
C ILE A 35 20.53 -31.75 2.77
N VAL A 36 21.23 -30.83 3.44
CA VAL A 36 21.25 -30.73 4.90
C VAL A 36 19.96 -30.04 5.31
N TYR A 37 19.14 -30.70 6.12
CA TYR A 37 17.91 -30.12 6.64
C TYR A 37 18.18 -29.40 7.96
N PHE A 38 17.39 -28.36 8.23
CA PHE A 38 17.38 -27.66 9.50
C PHE A 38 16.29 -28.22 10.40
N GLU A 39 16.59 -28.26 11.70
CA GLU A 39 15.61 -28.47 12.76
C GLU A 39 15.15 -27.12 13.27
N VAL A 40 13.84 -26.85 13.24
CA VAL A 40 13.27 -25.56 13.67
C VAL A 40 12.35 -25.78 14.87
N GLU A 41 12.69 -25.19 15.99
CA GLU A 41 11.89 -25.19 17.22
C GLU A 41 11.14 -23.87 17.38
N ILE A 42 9.84 -23.92 17.64
CA ILE A 42 9.01 -22.74 17.88
C ILE A 42 8.54 -22.76 19.33
N LEU A 43 8.94 -21.73 20.09
CA LEU A 43 8.60 -21.56 21.50
C LEU A 43 7.65 -20.37 21.70
N ASP A 44 6.74 -20.43 22.66
CA ASP A 44 5.98 -19.25 23.07
C ASP A 44 6.92 -18.23 23.75
N ILE A 45 6.80 -16.96 23.36
CA ILE A 45 7.69 -15.91 23.87
C ILE A 45 7.49 -15.60 25.36
N LYS A 46 6.31 -15.86 25.92
CA LYS A 46 5.94 -15.56 27.31
C LYS A 46 6.18 -16.78 28.21
N THR A 47 5.65 -17.94 27.81
CA THR A 47 5.68 -19.16 28.64
C THR A 47 6.94 -19.99 28.43
N ARG A 48 7.69 -19.76 27.34
CA ARG A 48 8.81 -20.62 26.87
C ARG A 48 8.41 -22.04 26.54
N GLU A 49 7.11 -22.33 26.49
CA GLU A 49 6.61 -23.64 26.13
C GLU A 49 6.92 -23.94 24.67
N LYS A 50 7.29 -25.18 24.40
CA LYS A 50 7.53 -25.67 23.05
C LYS A 50 6.20 -25.89 22.33
N LEU A 51 5.92 -25.05 21.34
CA LEU A 51 4.68 -25.09 20.56
C LEU A 51 4.77 -26.04 19.37
N LEU A 52 5.92 -26.11 18.70
CA LEU A 52 6.14 -26.99 17.56
C LEU A 52 7.63 -27.27 17.34
N LEU A 53 7.94 -28.49 16.88
CA LEU A 53 9.24 -28.86 16.31
C LEU A 53 9.06 -29.25 14.84
N LEU A 54 9.92 -28.75 13.98
CA LEU A 54 9.98 -29.07 12.56
C LEU A 54 11.34 -29.70 12.25
N ASP A 55 11.39 -31.03 12.12
CA ASP A 55 12.66 -31.77 12.01
C ASP A 55 13.36 -31.66 10.65
N LYS A 56 12.61 -31.27 9.61
CA LYS A 56 13.08 -31.30 8.21
C LYS A 56 12.66 -30.04 7.45
N VAL A 57 13.29 -28.91 7.76
CA VAL A 57 13.08 -27.65 7.03
C VAL A 57 14.21 -27.45 6.02
N GLU A 58 13.86 -27.11 4.77
CA GLU A 58 14.88 -26.83 3.76
C GLU A 58 15.65 -25.53 4.09
N PRO A 59 16.98 -25.46 3.88
CA PRO A 59 17.79 -24.27 4.17
C PRO A 59 17.31 -23.00 3.44
N THR A 60 16.75 -23.18 2.25
CA THR A 60 16.23 -22.10 1.39
C THR A 60 14.80 -21.70 1.73
N SER A 61 14.19 -22.31 2.75
CA SER A 61 12.84 -21.94 3.20
C SER A 61 12.83 -20.52 3.73
N THR A 62 11.81 -19.76 3.36
CA THR A 62 11.59 -18.42 3.89
C THR A 62 10.89 -18.50 5.25
N ILE A 63 10.95 -17.41 6.02
CA ILE A 63 10.15 -17.29 7.24
C ILE A 63 8.64 -17.43 6.96
N LEU A 64 8.16 -16.98 5.81
CA LEU A 64 6.76 -17.19 5.42
C LEU A 64 6.41 -18.68 5.25
N ASP A 65 7.34 -19.48 4.70
CA ASP A 65 7.15 -20.93 4.57
C ASP A 65 7.08 -21.59 5.95
N ILE A 66 7.96 -21.20 6.87
CA ILE A 66 7.97 -21.68 8.26
C ILE A 66 6.67 -21.30 8.98
N LYS A 67 6.21 -20.05 8.81
CA LYS A 67 4.90 -19.62 9.36
C LYS A 67 3.74 -20.43 8.79
N SER A 68 3.81 -20.76 7.50
CA SER A 68 2.80 -21.60 6.83
C SER A 68 2.82 -23.03 7.36
N LEU A 69 4.00 -23.61 7.62
CA LEU A 69 4.14 -24.91 8.28
C LEU A 69 3.58 -24.87 9.71
N PHE A 70 3.89 -23.83 10.48
CA PHE A 70 3.35 -23.67 11.83
C PHE A 70 1.83 -23.58 11.84
N HIS A 71 1.25 -22.86 10.87
CA HIS A 71 -0.20 -22.75 10.71
C HIS A 71 -0.87 -24.09 10.38
N LYS A 72 -0.23 -24.96 9.58
CA LYS A 72 -0.76 -26.30 9.28
C LYS A 72 -0.95 -27.14 10.55
N SER A 73 -0.01 -27.05 11.50
CA SER A 73 -0.12 -27.74 12.79
C SER A 73 -1.00 -27.00 13.81
N ASN A 74 -1.09 -25.66 13.70
CA ASN A 74 -1.84 -24.79 14.60
C ASN A 74 -2.77 -23.86 13.82
N ALA A 75 -3.94 -24.39 13.42
CA ALA A 75 -4.88 -23.70 12.53
C ALA A 75 -5.36 -22.33 13.06
N GLN A 76 -5.35 -22.10 14.37
CA GLN A 76 -5.74 -20.82 14.98
C GLN A 76 -4.77 -19.65 14.69
N TRP A 77 -3.52 -19.95 14.33
CA TRP A 77 -2.48 -18.94 14.08
C TRP A 77 -2.13 -18.92 12.60
N TYR A 78 -2.92 -18.20 11.80
CA TYR A 78 -2.59 -17.98 10.39
C TYR A 78 -1.34 -17.10 10.25
N PRO A 79 -0.57 -17.21 9.14
CA PRO A 79 0.77 -16.62 9.03
C PRO A 79 0.88 -15.14 9.40
N ALA A 80 -0.07 -14.30 8.99
CA ALA A 80 -0.03 -12.88 9.29
C ALA A 80 -0.20 -12.54 10.79
N ARG A 81 -0.82 -13.43 11.58
CA ARG A 81 -0.95 -13.30 13.04
C ARG A 81 0.36 -13.64 13.77
N GLN A 82 1.28 -14.31 13.10
CA GLN A 82 2.52 -14.80 13.66
C GLN A 82 3.65 -13.78 13.53
N SER A 83 4.27 -13.43 14.65
CA SER A 83 5.58 -12.77 14.70
C SER A 83 6.60 -13.77 15.24
N LEU A 84 7.62 -14.07 14.45
CA LEU A 84 8.75 -14.92 14.85
C LEU A 84 9.98 -14.05 15.08
N CYS A 85 10.68 -14.26 16.19
CA CYS A 85 11.94 -13.58 16.52
C CYS A 85 13.01 -14.62 16.88
N LEU A 86 14.28 -14.33 16.60
CA LEU A 86 15.40 -15.16 17.07
C LEU A 86 15.69 -14.98 18.56
N ASP A 87 15.45 -13.78 19.07
CA ASP A 87 15.61 -13.45 20.48
C ASP A 87 14.25 -12.94 21.04
N PRO A 88 13.91 -13.24 22.30
CA PRO A 88 12.66 -12.79 22.92
C PRO A 88 12.50 -11.26 23.00
N LYS A 89 13.60 -10.53 23.08
CA LYS A 89 13.69 -9.07 23.03
C LYS A 89 14.13 -8.57 21.64
N GLY A 90 14.40 -9.48 20.72
CA GLY A 90 14.83 -9.19 19.36
C GLY A 90 13.73 -8.63 18.45
N LYS A 91 14.15 -8.11 17.30
CA LYS A 91 13.24 -7.63 16.25
C LYS A 91 12.55 -8.82 15.56
N PRO A 92 11.29 -8.67 15.14
CA PRO A 92 10.61 -9.67 14.30
C PRO A 92 11.35 -9.90 12.99
N LEU A 93 11.44 -11.17 12.58
CA LEU A 93 11.97 -11.58 11.30
C LEU A 93 11.02 -11.17 10.16
N ARG A 94 11.57 -10.86 9.00
CA ARG A 94 10.80 -10.55 7.79
C ARG A 94 10.37 -11.85 7.12
N ASP A 95 9.21 -11.81 6.48
CA ASP A 95 8.63 -12.97 5.80
C ASP A 95 9.54 -13.52 4.69
N GLU A 96 10.42 -12.69 4.13
CA GLU A 96 11.35 -13.06 3.05
C GLU A 96 12.74 -13.44 3.52
N ASP A 97 13.03 -13.33 4.82
CA ASP A 97 14.31 -13.79 5.34
C ASP A 97 14.43 -15.29 5.10
N ILE A 98 15.60 -15.72 4.63
CA ILE A 98 15.88 -17.11 4.29
C ILE A 98 16.55 -17.76 5.50
N LEU A 99 16.09 -18.96 5.87
CA LEU A 99 16.55 -19.66 7.07
C LEU A 99 18.09 -19.78 7.17
N GLN A 100 18.76 -20.16 6.09
CA GLN A 100 20.22 -20.32 6.06
C GLN A 100 21.01 -19.00 6.17
N GLU A 101 20.37 -17.85 5.92
CA GLU A 101 21.02 -16.53 6.00
C GLU A 101 20.93 -15.94 7.42
N LEU A 102 20.11 -16.55 8.28
CA LEU A 102 19.98 -16.14 9.67
C LEU A 102 21.19 -16.62 10.49
N PRO A 103 21.54 -15.92 11.59
CA PRO A 103 22.63 -16.32 12.48
C PRO A 103 22.22 -17.51 13.36
N VAL A 104 21.89 -18.64 12.74
CA VAL A 104 21.45 -19.90 13.36
C VAL A 104 22.29 -21.07 12.86
N GLY A 105 22.47 -22.09 13.70
CA GLY A 105 23.10 -23.35 13.31
C GLY A 105 22.14 -24.26 12.53
N THR A 106 22.44 -25.55 12.47
CA THR A 106 21.51 -26.56 11.91
C THR A 106 20.23 -26.72 12.72
N THR A 107 20.23 -26.23 13.96
CA THR A 107 19.05 -26.13 14.83
C THR A 107 18.76 -24.65 15.07
N ALA A 108 17.54 -24.21 14.76
CA ALA A 108 17.09 -22.84 14.90
C ALA A 108 15.92 -22.77 15.89
N THR A 109 16.03 -21.92 16.91
CA THR A 109 14.94 -21.66 17.87
C THR A 109 14.30 -20.33 17.55
N PHE A 110 12.99 -20.33 17.31
CA PHE A 110 12.18 -19.13 17.10
C PHE A 110 11.23 -18.91 18.27
N TYR A 111 11.09 -17.66 18.67
CA TYR A 111 10.11 -17.21 19.65
C TYR A 111 8.88 -16.65 18.95
N PHE A 112 7.75 -17.32 19.16
CA PHE A 112 6.44 -16.94 18.64
C PHE A 112 5.77 -15.89 19.54
N ARG A 113 5.29 -14.84 18.89
CA ARG A 113 4.40 -13.84 19.48
C ARG A 113 3.13 -13.75 18.65
N ASP A 114 2.00 -13.92 19.33
CA ASP A 114 0.69 -13.70 18.75
C ASP A 114 0.38 -12.19 18.63
N LEU A 115 0.17 -11.71 17.40
CA LEU A 115 -0.21 -10.33 17.09
C LEU A 115 -1.72 -10.07 17.21
N GLY A 116 -2.53 -11.11 17.40
CA GLY A 116 -3.99 -11.06 17.34
C GLY A 116 -4.52 -10.92 15.91
N ALA A 117 -5.83 -10.67 15.77
CA ALA A 117 -6.48 -10.53 14.47
C ALA A 117 -5.84 -9.41 13.62
N GLN A 118 -5.38 -9.76 12.43
CA GLN A 118 -4.73 -8.90 11.47
C GLN A 118 -5.60 -8.70 10.23
N ILE A 119 -5.49 -7.53 9.61
CA ILE A 119 -6.15 -7.19 8.35
C ILE A 119 -5.13 -6.61 7.38
N ALA A 120 -5.27 -6.92 6.08
CA ALA A 120 -4.38 -6.42 5.05
C ALA A 120 -4.48 -4.89 4.93
N TRP A 121 -3.34 -4.21 4.74
CA TRP A 121 -3.32 -2.75 4.57
C TRP A 121 -4.18 -2.29 3.40
N GLY A 122 -4.16 -3.02 2.27
CA GLY A 122 -5.01 -2.70 1.13
C GLY A 122 -6.49 -2.64 1.49
N THR A 123 -6.98 -3.63 2.25
CA THR A 123 -8.38 -3.65 2.72
C THR A 123 -8.68 -2.48 3.65
N VAL A 124 -7.75 -2.12 4.55
CA VAL A 124 -7.94 -0.98 5.44
C VAL A 124 -8.06 0.32 4.65
N PHE A 125 -7.15 0.58 3.71
CA PHE A 125 -7.20 1.78 2.88
C PHE A 125 -8.46 1.85 2.03
N LEU A 126 -8.96 0.71 1.52
CA LEU A 126 -10.22 0.66 0.79
C LEU A 126 -11.40 1.06 1.67
N ILE A 127 -11.54 0.47 2.87
CA ILE A 127 -12.65 0.79 3.79
C ILE A 127 -12.55 2.26 4.25
N GLU A 128 -11.34 2.75 4.51
CA GLU A 128 -11.09 4.15 4.85
C GLU A 128 -11.56 5.11 3.75
N CYS A 129 -11.48 4.72 2.47
CA CYS A 129 -11.89 5.54 1.33
C CYS A 129 -13.36 5.36 0.93
N ILE A 130 -13.90 4.15 1.01
CA ILE A 130 -15.28 3.83 0.65
C ILE A 130 -16.25 4.51 1.60
N GLY A 131 -15.95 4.51 2.90
CA GLY A 131 -16.85 5.09 3.90
C GLY A 131 -17.17 6.57 3.65
N PRO A 132 -16.18 7.48 3.57
CA PRO A 132 -16.42 8.88 3.25
C PRO A 132 -17.21 9.08 1.97
N LEU A 133 -16.92 8.31 0.91
CA LEU A 133 -17.65 8.37 -0.35
C LEU A 133 -19.13 8.06 -0.15
N VAL A 134 -19.45 6.91 0.47
CA VAL A 134 -20.82 6.49 0.74
C VAL A 134 -21.51 7.51 1.62
N ILE A 135 -20.90 7.88 2.74
CA ILE A 135 -21.44 8.84 3.71
C ILE A 135 -21.80 10.16 3.01
N TYR A 136 -20.90 10.74 2.24
CA TYR A 136 -21.17 12.00 1.53
C TYR A 136 -22.38 11.87 0.59
N LEU A 137 -22.49 10.75 -0.13
CA LEU A 137 -23.63 10.50 -1.03
C LEU A 137 -24.95 10.38 -0.24
N LEU A 138 -24.96 9.81 0.97
CA LEU A 138 -26.17 9.77 1.81
C LEU A 138 -26.67 11.19 2.14
N PHE A 139 -25.76 12.12 2.48
CA PHE A 139 -26.11 13.52 2.74
C PHE A 139 -26.52 14.26 1.44
N TYR A 140 -25.84 14.01 0.33
CA TYR A 140 -26.15 14.60 -0.96
C TYR A 140 -27.56 14.23 -1.45
N PHE A 141 -27.94 12.94 -1.33
CA PHE A 141 -29.28 12.47 -1.67
C PHE A 141 -30.33 12.79 -0.59
N ARG A 142 -29.92 13.40 0.53
CA ARG A 142 -30.80 13.75 1.66
C ARG A 142 -31.69 12.58 2.07
N LEU A 143 -31.07 11.45 2.37
CA LEU A 143 -31.82 10.28 2.85
C LEU A 143 -32.66 10.62 4.10
N PRO A 144 -33.76 9.88 4.33
CA PRO A 144 -34.57 10.03 5.52
C PRO A 144 -33.73 10.01 6.80
N LEU A 145 -34.19 10.72 7.83
CA LEU A 145 -33.53 10.87 9.14
C LEU A 145 -32.34 11.85 9.18
N ILE A 146 -31.81 12.32 8.05
CA ILE A 146 -30.67 13.27 8.03
C ILE A 146 -31.12 14.72 8.24
N TYR A 147 -32.15 15.15 7.51
CA TYR A 147 -32.73 16.48 7.59
C TYR A 147 -34.23 16.39 7.91
N ALA A 148 -34.90 17.53 8.12
CA ALA A 148 -36.34 17.55 8.36
C ALA A 148 -37.11 16.84 7.21
N PRO A 149 -38.21 16.10 7.50
CA PRO A 149 -38.90 15.25 6.53
C PRO A 149 -39.28 15.94 5.21
N LYS A 150 -39.58 17.24 5.25
CA LYS A 150 -39.88 18.06 4.05
C LYS A 150 -38.74 18.17 3.03
N TYR A 151 -37.52 17.77 3.39
CA TYR A 151 -36.34 17.83 2.53
C TYR A 151 -35.84 16.45 2.10
N GLU A 152 -36.53 15.37 2.47
CA GLU A 152 -36.15 14.01 2.07
C GLU A 152 -36.12 13.88 0.54
N PHE A 153 -35.02 13.33 0.02
CA PHE A 153 -34.78 13.13 -1.41
C PHE A 153 -34.86 14.39 -2.28
N THR A 154 -34.82 15.59 -1.66
CA THR A 154 -34.82 16.85 -2.41
C THR A 154 -33.41 17.20 -2.88
N ALA A 155 -33.28 17.61 -4.14
CA ALA A 155 -32.00 18.13 -4.65
C ALA A 155 -31.76 19.57 -4.17
N SER A 156 -30.48 19.93 -4.00
CA SER A 156 -30.10 21.34 -3.84
C SER A 156 -30.36 22.12 -5.14
N ARG A 157 -30.66 23.42 -5.02
CA ARG A 157 -30.76 24.33 -6.18
C ARG A 157 -29.41 24.91 -6.59
N HIS A 158 -28.40 24.78 -5.73
CA HIS A 158 -27.10 25.42 -5.90
C HIS A 158 -26.13 24.51 -6.65
N LEU A 159 -25.67 24.96 -7.82
CA LEU A 159 -24.73 24.22 -8.66
C LEU A 159 -23.45 23.81 -7.92
N VAL A 160 -22.95 24.66 -7.01
CA VAL A 160 -21.76 24.38 -6.20
C VAL A 160 -21.89 23.11 -5.35
N VAL A 161 -23.10 22.75 -4.90
CA VAL A 161 -23.33 21.51 -4.14
C VAL A 161 -23.16 20.28 -5.03
N HIS A 162 -23.64 20.34 -6.27
CA HIS A 162 -23.43 19.27 -7.26
C HIS A 162 -21.96 19.15 -7.66
N ILE A 163 -21.28 20.28 -7.89
CA ILE A 163 -19.83 20.30 -8.15
C ILE A 163 -19.07 19.71 -6.96
N ALA A 164 -19.44 20.07 -5.72
CA ALA A 164 -18.83 19.51 -4.51
C ALA A 164 -19.02 17.99 -4.42
N CYS A 165 -20.21 17.49 -4.71
CA CYS A 165 -20.46 16.05 -4.78
C CYS A 165 -19.58 15.35 -5.82
N VAL A 166 -19.46 15.92 -7.02
CA VAL A 166 -18.59 15.39 -8.08
C VAL A 166 -17.13 15.41 -7.65
N CYS A 167 -16.63 16.51 -7.10
CA CYS A 167 -15.25 16.63 -6.61
C CYS A 167 -14.95 15.62 -5.50
N HIS A 168 -15.82 15.52 -4.49
CA HIS A 168 -15.66 14.58 -3.39
C HIS A 168 -15.68 13.13 -3.90
N SER A 169 -16.61 12.81 -4.79
CA SER A 169 -16.72 11.48 -5.39
C SER A 169 -15.51 11.14 -6.25
N PHE A 170 -15.04 12.10 -7.06
CA PHE A 170 -13.84 11.96 -7.88
C PHE A 170 -12.61 11.72 -6.99
N HIS A 171 -12.48 12.46 -5.88
CA HIS A 171 -11.36 12.32 -4.96
C HIS A 171 -11.28 10.92 -4.35
N TYR A 172 -12.37 10.45 -3.74
CA TYR A 172 -12.38 9.13 -3.12
C TYR A 172 -12.40 8.01 -4.14
N GLY A 173 -13.06 8.19 -5.30
CA GLY A 173 -12.99 7.27 -6.42
C GLY A 173 -11.55 7.08 -6.94
N LYS A 174 -10.82 8.19 -7.13
CA LYS A 174 -9.37 8.16 -7.43
C LYS A 174 -8.61 7.38 -6.36
N ARG A 175 -8.79 7.68 -5.08
CA ARG A 175 -8.08 7.01 -3.98
C ARG A 175 -8.38 5.50 -3.91
N ILE A 176 -9.61 5.08 -4.19
CA ILE A 176 -9.99 3.67 -4.29
C ILE A 176 -9.23 3.01 -5.46
N LEU A 177 -9.26 3.61 -6.65
CA LEU A 177 -8.54 3.09 -7.83
C LEU A 177 -7.02 3.05 -7.61
N GLU A 178 -6.44 4.07 -6.99
CA GLU A 178 -5.02 4.10 -6.63
C GLU A 178 -4.67 2.98 -5.64
N THR A 179 -5.53 2.74 -4.65
CA THR A 179 -5.34 1.65 -3.68
C THR A 179 -5.39 0.27 -4.35
N LEU A 180 -6.26 0.08 -5.34
CA LEU A 180 -6.40 -1.19 -6.07
C LEU A 180 -5.27 -1.42 -7.09
N PHE A 181 -4.88 -0.40 -7.84
CA PHE A 181 -4.06 -0.58 -9.05
C PHE A 181 -2.66 0.06 -8.99
N VAL A 182 -2.48 1.08 -8.14
CA VAL A 182 -1.25 1.89 -8.09
C VAL A 182 -0.40 1.51 -6.87
N HIS A 183 -1.00 1.39 -5.69
CA HIS A 183 -0.29 1.16 -4.44
C HIS A 183 0.33 -0.24 -4.36
N ARG A 184 1.63 -0.28 -4.02
CA ARG A 184 2.38 -1.49 -3.69
C ARG A 184 2.71 -1.49 -2.19
N PHE A 185 1.91 -2.21 -1.40
CA PHE A 185 2.09 -2.33 0.04
C PHE A 185 3.26 -3.27 0.36
N SER A 186 4.20 -2.81 1.19
CA SER A 186 5.40 -3.56 1.57
C SER A 186 5.26 -4.28 2.92
N HIS A 187 4.34 -3.85 3.78
CA HIS A 187 3.96 -4.56 4.99
C HIS A 187 2.60 -5.22 4.77
N GLY A 188 2.47 -6.49 5.18
CA GLY A 188 1.29 -7.30 4.86
C GLY A 188 0.03 -6.84 5.57
N THR A 189 0.10 -6.50 6.86
CA THR A 189 -1.10 -6.34 7.69
C THR A 189 -0.94 -5.32 8.83
N MET A 190 -2.07 -5.01 9.48
CA MET A 190 -2.18 -4.24 10.71
C MET A 190 -3.19 -4.86 11.69
N PRO A 191 -3.11 -4.56 13.01
CA PRO A 191 -4.08 -5.04 13.98
C PRO A 191 -5.50 -4.57 13.66
N PHE A 192 -6.46 -5.50 13.65
CA PHE A 192 -7.84 -5.25 13.24
C PHE A 192 -8.49 -4.10 14.03
N ARG A 193 -8.30 -4.02 15.35
CA ARG A 193 -8.90 -2.99 16.21
C ARG A 193 -8.57 -1.55 15.79
N ASN A 194 -7.45 -1.35 15.10
CA ASN A 194 -7.05 -0.02 14.62
C ASN A 194 -7.93 0.48 13.47
N ILE A 195 -8.65 -0.39 12.76
CA ILE A 195 -9.57 0.02 11.69
C ILE A 195 -10.65 0.97 12.21
N PHE A 196 -11.20 0.71 13.39
CA PHE A 196 -12.26 1.53 13.96
C PHE A 196 -11.77 2.94 14.27
N LYS A 197 -10.55 3.08 14.78
CA LYS A 197 -9.94 4.39 15.06
C LYS A 197 -9.65 5.17 13.78
N ASN A 198 -9.16 4.50 12.75
CA ASN A 198 -8.87 5.15 11.47
C ASN A 198 -10.18 5.56 10.79
N CYS A 199 -11.12 4.62 10.64
CA CYS A 199 -12.35 4.86 9.91
C CYS A 199 -13.26 5.87 10.62
N SER A 200 -13.47 5.75 11.93
CA SER A 200 -14.38 6.68 12.64
C SER A 200 -13.98 8.13 12.45
N TYR A 201 -12.68 8.42 12.46
CA TYR A 201 -12.17 9.76 12.25
C TYR A 201 -12.51 10.29 10.84
N TYR A 202 -12.13 9.57 9.78
CA TYR A 202 -12.39 10.02 8.41
C TYR A 202 -13.88 10.06 8.06
N TRP A 203 -14.65 9.10 8.58
CA TRP A 203 -16.07 8.96 8.30
C TRP A 203 -16.87 10.08 8.98
N CYS A 204 -16.56 10.39 10.24
CA CYS A 204 -17.21 11.50 10.95
C CYS A 204 -16.82 12.85 10.36
N SER A 205 -15.57 13.06 9.97
CA SER A 205 -15.15 14.30 9.28
C SER A 205 -15.87 14.49 7.94
N ALA A 206 -16.03 13.41 7.18
CA ALA A 206 -16.80 13.43 5.94
C ALA A 206 -18.29 13.72 6.19
N ALA A 207 -18.88 13.10 7.21
CA ALA A 207 -20.27 13.35 7.60
C ALA A 207 -20.49 14.81 8.01
N TRP A 208 -19.59 15.37 8.83
CA TRP A 208 -19.65 16.78 9.26
C TRP A 208 -19.64 17.73 8.06
N MET A 209 -18.62 17.61 7.21
CA MET A 209 -18.50 18.43 6.00
C MET A 209 -19.70 18.26 5.06
N ALA A 210 -20.12 17.02 4.81
CA ALA A 210 -21.23 16.71 3.93
C ALA A 210 -22.56 17.27 4.47
N TYR A 211 -22.77 17.24 5.79
CA TYR A 211 -23.94 17.80 6.44
C TYR A 211 -24.12 19.28 6.10
N TYR A 212 -23.08 20.10 6.26
CA TYR A 212 -23.16 21.54 6.01
C TYR A 212 -23.28 21.90 4.53
N ILE A 213 -22.52 21.22 3.65
CA ILE A 213 -22.54 21.51 2.21
C ILE A 213 -23.89 21.14 1.59
N ASN A 214 -24.48 20.01 2.02
CA ASN A 214 -25.74 19.53 1.44
C ASN A 214 -26.98 20.01 2.20
N HIS A 215 -26.79 20.76 3.29
CA HIS A 215 -27.88 21.28 4.12
C HIS A 215 -28.89 22.07 3.27
N PRO A 216 -30.22 21.91 3.50
CA PRO A 216 -31.24 22.66 2.75
C PRO A 216 -31.11 24.19 2.82
N LEU A 217 -30.47 24.69 3.87
CA LEU A 217 -30.18 26.12 4.11
C LEU A 217 -28.75 26.52 3.70
N TYR A 218 -28.07 25.70 2.91
CA TYR A 218 -26.74 26.03 2.41
C TYR A 218 -26.76 27.34 1.61
N THR A 219 -25.83 28.24 1.93
CA THR A 219 -25.63 29.50 1.22
C THR A 219 -24.44 29.36 0.25
N PRO A 220 -24.60 29.77 -1.02
CA PRO A 220 -23.51 29.73 -1.99
C PRO A 220 -22.37 30.69 -1.60
N PRO A 221 -21.17 30.48 -2.14
CA PRO A 221 -19.99 31.27 -1.79
C PRO A 221 -20.15 32.76 -2.13
N TYR A 222 -19.59 33.62 -1.28
CA TYR A 222 -19.73 35.07 -1.33
C TYR A 222 -19.27 35.69 -2.65
N TYR A 223 -18.14 35.22 -3.21
CA TYR A 223 -17.61 35.72 -4.47
C TYR A 223 -18.16 34.98 -5.70
N GLY A 224 -19.24 34.20 -5.53
CA GLY A 224 -20.01 33.58 -6.61
C GLY A 224 -19.22 32.61 -7.49
N GLU A 225 -19.58 32.56 -8.77
CA GLU A 225 -19.05 31.57 -9.71
C GLU A 225 -17.54 31.67 -9.94
N SER A 226 -16.97 32.88 -9.93
CA SER A 226 -15.54 33.08 -10.17
C SER A 226 -14.70 32.38 -9.11
N GLN A 227 -15.13 32.46 -7.84
CA GLN A 227 -14.51 31.72 -6.75
C GLN A 227 -14.66 30.21 -6.92
N VAL A 228 -15.86 29.73 -7.29
CA VAL A 228 -16.10 28.30 -7.52
C VAL A 228 -15.19 27.76 -8.63
N LYS A 229 -15.09 28.47 -9.76
CA LYS A 229 -14.27 28.07 -10.92
C LYS A 229 -12.78 28.07 -10.59
N ALA A 230 -12.28 29.13 -9.94
CA ALA A 230 -10.87 29.22 -9.54
C ALA A 230 -10.50 28.12 -8.53
N ALA A 231 -11.34 27.92 -7.51
CA ALA A 231 -11.12 26.90 -6.48
C ALA A 231 -11.21 25.47 -7.03
N LEU A 232 -12.11 25.23 -7.99
CA LEU A 232 -12.18 23.98 -8.74
C LEU A 232 -10.90 23.73 -9.55
N GLY A 233 -10.35 24.77 -10.20
CA GLY A 233 -9.06 24.67 -10.90
C GLY A 233 -7.93 24.24 -9.98
N ILE A 234 -7.83 24.85 -8.79
CA ILE A 234 -6.87 24.45 -7.75
C ILE A 234 -7.07 22.99 -7.34
N PHE A 235 -8.31 22.60 -7.06
CA PHE A 235 -8.65 21.22 -6.69
C PHE A 235 -8.19 20.22 -7.75
N LEU A 236 -8.53 20.44 -9.03
CA LEU A 236 -8.18 19.53 -10.12
C LEU A 236 -6.66 19.46 -10.35
N PHE A 237 -5.96 20.60 -10.32
CA PHE A 237 -4.50 20.65 -10.43
C PHE A 237 -3.84 19.82 -9.32
N CYS A 238 -4.31 19.97 -8.09
CA CYS A 238 -3.81 19.21 -6.95
C CYS A 238 -4.14 17.72 -7.03
N GLN A 239 -5.33 17.34 -7.49
CA GLN A 239 -5.68 15.93 -7.68
C GLN A 239 -4.79 15.24 -8.71
N LEU A 240 -4.48 15.92 -9.81
CA LEU A 240 -3.55 15.44 -10.84
C LEU A 240 -2.11 15.33 -10.31
N GLY A 241 -1.66 16.33 -9.54
CA GLY A 241 -0.37 16.30 -8.87
C GLY A 241 -0.24 15.13 -7.90
N SER A 242 -1.24 14.93 -7.03
CA SER A 242 -1.31 13.80 -6.08
C SER A 242 -1.20 12.45 -6.81
N PHE A 243 -1.98 12.24 -7.88
CA PHE A 243 -1.90 11.03 -8.71
C PHE A 243 -0.52 10.85 -9.36
N SER A 244 0.04 11.92 -9.91
CA SER A 244 1.36 11.93 -10.53
C SER A 244 2.45 11.48 -9.54
N ILE A 245 2.40 11.97 -8.29
CA ILE A 245 3.31 11.53 -7.23
C ILE A 245 3.10 10.05 -6.92
N HIS A 246 1.86 9.58 -6.76
CA HIS A 246 1.60 8.16 -6.50
C HIS A 246 2.13 7.24 -7.61
N MET A 247 2.01 7.65 -8.87
CA MET A 247 2.61 6.95 -10.01
C MET A 247 4.14 6.97 -9.98
N ALA A 248 4.76 8.10 -9.65
CA ALA A 248 6.21 8.20 -9.49
C ALA A 248 6.71 7.27 -8.37
N LEU A 249 6.04 7.27 -7.20
CA LEU A 249 6.36 6.40 -6.07
C LEU A 249 6.18 4.91 -6.38
N ARG A 250 5.16 4.56 -7.18
CA ARG A 250 4.98 3.19 -7.69
C ARG A 250 6.15 2.74 -8.54
N ASN A 251 6.61 3.60 -9.46
CA ASN A 251 7.70 3.27 -10.39
C ASN A 251 9.06 3.11 -9.69
N LEU A 252 9.27 3.78 -8.55
CA LEU A 252 10.47 3.60 -7.72
C LEU A 252 10.54 2.21 -7.07
N LYS A 253 9.38 1.62 -6.76
CA LYS A 253 9.27 0.23 -6.29
C LYS A 253 9.26 -0.70 -7.50
N LEU A 254 10.40 -0.86 -8.19
CA LEU A 254 10.53 -1.79 -9.33
C LEU A 254 10.12 -3.21 -8.90
N SER A 255 9.39 -3.92 -9.77
CA SER A 255 8.92 -5.28 -9.49
C SER A 255 10.13 -6.21 -9.25
N GLY A 256 10.30 -6.70 -8.02
CA GLY A 256 11.35 -7.66 -7.66
C GLY A 256 12.58 -7.11 -6.93
N CYS A 257 12.75 -5.77 -6.82
CA CYS A 257 13.87 -5.19 -6.07
C CYS A 257 13.34 -4.36 -4.88
N LYS A 258 13.56 -4.82 -3.66
CA LYS A 258 13.12 -4.14 -2.42
C LYS A 258 14.09 -3.03 -1.94
N THR A 259 15.04 -2.61 -2.78
CA THR A 259 15.93 -1.49 -2.46
C THR A 259 15.14 -0.17 -2.44
N LYS A 260 15.16 0.52 -1.30
CA LYS A 260 14.50 1.83 -1.14
C LYS A 260 15.26 2.87 -1.94
N LYS A 261 14.74 3.24 -3.10
CA LYS A 261 15.23 4.41 -3.87
C LYS A 261 14.63 5.69 -3.31
N ILE A 262 15.47 6.70 -3.08
CA ILE A 262 15.03 8.04 -2.68
C ILE A 262 14.30 8.67 -3.88
N PRO A 263 13.10 9.24 -3.69
CA PRO A 263 12.39 9.91 -4.76
C PRO A 263 13.07 11.25 -5.11
N TYR A 264 13.29 11.49 -6.40
CA TYR A 264 13.84 12.75 -6.91
C TYR A 264 12.92 13.35 -7.98
N PRO A 265 13.00 14.67 -8.21
CA PRO A 265 12.35 15.34 -9.34
C PRO A 265 12.64 14.63 -10.67
N THR A 266 11.60 14.51 -11.50
CA THR A 266 11.69 13.92 -12.85
C THR A 266 11.34 14.97 -13.91
N LYS A 267 11.29 14.56 -15.18
CA LYS A 267 10.81 15.43 -16.28
C LYS A 267 9.36 15.89 -16.11
N ASN A 268 8.57 15.21 -15.27
CA ASN A 268 7.20 15.61 -14.98
C ASN A 268 7.19 16.78 -13.97
N PRO A 269 6.60 17.94 -14.31
CA PRO A 269 6.62 19.13 -13.45
C PRO A 269 5.95 18.91 -12.09
N PHE A 270 4.95 18.02 -12.01
CA PHE A 270 4.30 17.66 -10.74
C PHE A 270 5.26 16.97 -9.75
N THR A 271 6.42 16.51 -10.20
CA THR A 271 7.42 15.87 -9.33
C THR A 271 8.49 16.84 -8.84
N TRP A 272 8.54 18.07 -9.35
CA TRP A 272 9.57 19.05 -8.94
C TRP A 272 9.47 19.45 -7.47
N ILE A 273 8.28 19.36 -6.91
CA ILE A 273 8.02 19.59 -5.48
C ILE A 273 8.80 18.63 -4.55
N PHE A 274 9.31 17.49 -5.04
CA PHE A 274 10.25 16.65 -4.29
C PHE A 274 11.51 17.42 -3.84
N ALA A 275 11.87 18.52 -4.50
CA ALA A 275 12.98 19.38 -4.09
C ALA A 275 12.66 20.21 -2.82
N LEU A 276 11.37 20.37 -2.48
CA LEU A 276 10.92 21.26 -1.40
C LEU A 276 10.34 20.48 -0.20
N VAL A 277 9.72 19.33 -0.44
CA VAL A 277 9.03 18.56 0.60
C VAL A 277 9.30 17.06 0.47
N SER A 278 9.35 16.37 1.60
CA SER A 278 9.61 14.92 1.63
C SER A 278 8.42 14.08 1.17
N CYS A 279 7.18 14.57 1.34
CA CYS A 279 5.96 13.83 1.01
C CYS A 279 5.01 14.67 0.12
N PRO A 280 5.36 14.87 -1.16
CA PRO A 280 4.62 15.80 -2.01
C PRO A 280 3.20 15.36 -2.36
N ASN A 281 2.88 14.07 -2.27
CA ASN A 281 1.50 13.58 -2.43
C ASN A 281 0.58 14.21 -1.38
N TYR A 282 1.03 14.31 -0.12
CA TYR A 282 0.23 14.95 0.93
C TYR A 282 0.14 16.46 0.74
N THR A 283 1.17 17.12 0.20
CA THR A 283 1.09 18.55 -0.12
C THR A 283 0.02 18.83 -1.18
N TYR A 284 -0.02 18.01 -2.23
CA TYR A 284 -1.10 18.09 -3.21
C TYR A 284 -2.46 17.78 -2.59
N GLU A 285 -2.56 16.75 -1.75
CA GLU A 285 -3.79 16.41 -1.04
C GLU A 285 -4.30 17.60 -0.19
N LEU A 286 -3.41 18.30 0.52
CA LEU A 286 -3.75 19.51 1.26
C LEU A 286 -4.33 20.58 0.34
N GLY A 287 -3.68 20.81 -0.81
CA GLY A 287 -4.12 21.77 -1.81
C GLY A 287 -5.49 21.43 -2.39
N SER A 288 -5.77 20.14 -2.61
CA SER A 288 -7.11 19.67 -3.01
C SER A 288 -8.15 20.05 -1.96
N TRP A 289 -7.93 19.72 -0.69
CA TRP A 289 -8.90 20.04 0.36
C TRP A 289 -9.04 21.54 0.62
N LEU A 290 -7.97 22.33 0.44
CA LEU A 290 -8.02 23.78 0.48
C LEU A 290 -8.88 24.34 -0.66
N GLY A 291 -8.66 23.89 -1.90
CA GLY A 291 -9.49 24.24 -3.06
C GLY A 291 -10.95 23.86 -2.84
N PHE A 292 -11.22 22.65 -2.33
CA PHE A 292 -12.58 22.21 -2.01
C PHE A 292 -13.27 23.09 -0.96
N THR A 293 -12.54 23.47 0.09
CA THR A 293 -13.05 24.35 1.17
C THR A 293 -13.31 25.77 0.65
N LEU A 294 -12.41 26.31 -0.18
CA LEU A 294 -12.61 27.60 -0.84
C LEU A 294 -13.81 27.56 -1.80
N MET A 295 -14.00 26.46 -2.53
CA MET A 295 -15.11 26.30 -3.46
C MET A 295 -16.48 26.32 -2.74
N THR A 296 -16.56 25.71 -1.57
CA THR A 296 -17.83 25.47 -0.87
C THR A 296 -18.12 26.43 0.28
N GLN A 297 -17.09 27.08 0.85
CA GLN A 297 -17.18 28.02 1.98
C GLN A 297 -17.99 27.53 3.19
N TYR A 298 -17.97 26.23 3.47
CA TYR A 298 -18.78 25.66 4.55
C TYR A 298 -18.31 26.07 5.96
N ASP A 299 -17.06 26.53 6.14
CA ASP A 299 -16.37 26.56 7.44
C ASP A 299 -16.08 27.97 8.04
N GLY A 300 -16.66 29.10 7.56
CA GLY A 300 -16.38 30.37 8.29
C GLY A 300 -16.88 31.73 7.79
N LEU A 301 -17.44 31.86 6.58
CA LEU A 301 -17.93 33.17 6.07
C LEU A 301 -19.37 33.11 5.54
N GLY A 302 -19.79 32.01 4.91
CA GLY A 302 -21.16 31.86 4.39
C GLY A 302 -22.23 31.57 5.46
N GLN A 303 -21.84 30.93 6.57
CA GLN A 303 -22.75 30.54 7.66
C GLN A 303 -23.04 31.68 8.65
N ARG A 304 -22.26 32.78 8.67
CA ARG A 304 -22.47 33.91 9.60
C ARG A 304 -23.81 34.63 9.43
N LYS A 305 -24.54 34.38 8.34
CA LYS A 305 -25.92 34.86 8.15
C LYS A 305 -27.00 33.80 8.43
N ALA A 306 -26.64 32.52 8.53
CA ALA A 306 -27.59 31.41 8.71
C ALA A 306 -27.72 30.96 10.18
N SER A 307 -26.74 31.26 11.04
CA SER A 307 -26.74 30.83 12.44
C SER A 307 -26.93 32.01 13.41
N GLN A 308 -28.18 32.28 13.81
CA GLN A 308 -28.46 32.83 15.15
C GLN A 308 -28.27 31.70 16.19
N LEU A 309 -27.02 31.24 16.36
CA LEU A 309 -26.61 30.34 17.45
C LEU A 309 -25.57 31.08 18.30
N PRO A 310 -25.51 30.83 19.63
CA PRO A 310 -24.73 31.64 20.55
C PRO A 310 -23.26 31.73 20.15
N GLU A 311 -22.71 32.93 20.26
CA GLU A 311 -21.30 33.21 20.00
C GLU A 311 -20.41 32.37 20.92
N GLY A 312 -19.75 31.39 20.32
CA GLY A 312 -18.77 30.58 21.02
C GLY A 312 -18.54 29.29 20.27
N VAL A 313 -17.31 29.13 19.77
CA VAL A 313 -16.73 27.90 19.20
C VAL A 313 -16.85 27.78 17.66
N GLN A 314 -15.66 27.57 17.07
CA GLN A 314 -15.36 27.07 15.73
C GLN A 314 -15.31 28.07 14.56
N THR A 315 -14.28 28.90 14.62
CA THR A 315 -13.45 29.20 13.44
C THR A 315 -12.05 28.65 13.71
N VAL A 316 -11.46 27.96 12.73
CA VAL A 316 -10.22 27.15 12.80
C VAL A 316 -10.47 25.71 13.28
N SER A 317 -10.95 24.82 12.41
CA SER A 317 -10.90 23.38 12.75
C SER A 317 -10.59 22.46 11.58
N HIS A 318 -11.16 22.59 10.37
CA HIS A 318 -10.92 21.54 9.36
C HIS A 318 -9.64 21.70 8.53
N THR A 319 -9.28 22.90 8.07
CA THR A 319 -8.00 23.12 7.36
C THR A 319 -6.81 22.85 8.29
N ALA A 320 -6.91 23.28 9.55
CA ALA A 320 -5.90 23.00 10.58
C ALA A 320 -5.83 21.50 10.93
N ASN A 321 -6.97 20.80 10.97
CA ASN A 321 -6.99 19.34 11.14
C ASN A 321 -6.44 18.60 9.91
N ASN A 322 -6.74 19.03 8.68
CA ASN A 322 -6.15 18.47 7.46
C ASN A 322 -4.64 18.69 7.42
N VAL A 323 -4.16 19.88 7.81
CA VAL A 323 -2.73 20.16 8.03
C VAL A 323 -2.17 19.25 9.13
N TYR A 324 -2.85 19.08 10.27
CA TYR A 324 -2.41 18.19 11.35
C TYR A 324 -2.36 16.71 10.93
N ILE A 325 -3.35 16.22 10.17
CA ILE A 325 -3.39 14.86 9.60
C ILE A 325 -2.21 14.66 8.67
N ILE A 326 -1.94 15.64 7.80
CA ILE A 326 -0.83 15.60 6.84
C ILE A 326 0.50 15.65 7.56
N LEU A 327 0.65 16.50 8.58
CA LEU A 327 1.84 16.55 9.43
C LEU A 327 2.01 15.25 10.24
N ARG A 328 0.94 14.63 10.72
CA ARG A 328 0.97 13.36 11.46
C ARG A 328 1.29 12.17 10.54
N HIS A 329 0.77 12.16 9.31
CA HIS A 329 1.10 11.15 8.30
C HIS A 329 2.53 11.33 7.79
N CYS A 330 2.98 12.56 7.52
CA CYS A 330 4.38 12.88 7.24
C CYS A 330 5.28 12.41 8.40
N LYS A 331 4.93 12.72 9.66
CA LYS A 331 5.71 12.30 10.83
C LYS A 331 5.69 10.78 11.02
N SER A 332 4.58 10.09 10.76
CA SER A 332 4.52 8.62 10.82
C SER A 332 5.30 7.96 9.68
N TYR A 333 5.32 8.57 8.49
CA TYR A 333 6.11 8.10 7.35
C TYR A 333 7.61 8.33 7.60
N LEU A 334 7.98 9.51 8.10
CA LEU A 334 9.34 9.89 8.48
C LEU A 334 9.89 9.04 9.62
N THR A 335 9.13 8.83 10.69
CA THR A 335 9.55 7.95 11.81
C THR A 335 9.67 6.48 11.41
N LYS A 336 8.86 6.00 10.46
CA LYS A 336 9.02 4.65 9.87
C LYS A 336 10.23 4.56 8.94
N THR A 337 10.70 5.65 8.35
CA THR A 337 11.95 5.70 7.57
C THR A 337 13.19 5.95 8.43
N GLU A 338 13.10 6.76 9.49
CA GLU A 338 14.20 7.06 10.42
C GLU A 338 14.49 5.90 11.37
N GLY A 339 13.47 5.16 11.82
CA GLY A 339 13.66 3.91 12.57
C GLY A 339 14.35 2.78 11.79
N GLN A 340 14.67 3.01 10.51
CA GLN A 340 15.48 2.14 9.66
C GLN A 340 16.83 2.76 9.23
N ASN A 341 17.10 4.04 9.57
CA ASN A 341 18.34 4.74 9.25
C ASN A 341 19.27 4.99 10.46
N THR A 342 18.85 4.66 11.69
CA THR A 342 19.74 4.68 12.87
C THR A 342 20.39 3.32 13.13
N GLY A 343 20.86 2.67 12.07
CA GLY A 343 21.59 1.41 12.11
C GLY A 343 22.72 1.41 11.09
N GLU A 344 23.54 2.46 11.11
CA GLU A 344 24.99 2.30 10.88
C GLU A 344 25.66 2.01 12.22
#